data_AF-A0A7Y2ZSQ8-F1
#
_entry.id   AF-A0A7Y2ZSQ8-F1
#
_cell.length_a   1.000
_cell.length_b   1.000
_cell.length_c   1.000
_cell.angle_alpha   90.00
_cell.angle_beta   90.00
_cell.angle_gamma   90.00
#
_symmetry.space_group_name_H-M   'P 1'
#
loop_
_entity.id
_entity.type
_entity.pdbx_description
1 polymer ?
#
loop_
_entity_poly.entity_id
_entity_poly.type
_entity_poly.pdbx_seq_one_letter_code
_entity_poly.pdbx_strand_id
1 'polypeptide(L)' 'YVRVPFRGWFVKSSQKNMDFTPATPDIIVKNEPDSKAKGEDPQLKRAVEELLKDL' A
#
# COMPACT_ATOMS: atom_id res chain seq x y z
N TYR A 1 -25.24 -13.34 14.21
CA TYR A 1 -24.09 -12.95 15.05
C TYR A 1 -23.59 -11.59 14.59
N VAL A 2 -23.22 -10.70 15.52
CA VAL A 2 -22.68 -9.36 15.20
C VAL A 2 -21.17 -9.38 15.36
N ARG A 3 -20.44 -8.81 14.40
CA ARG A 3 -18.98 -8.68 14.44
C ARG A 3 -18.61 -7.41 15.19
N VAL A 4 -17.78 -7.55 16.22
CA VAL A 4 -17.20 -6.41 16.96
C VAL A 4 -15.68 -6.53 16.95
N PRO A 5 -14.94 -5.41 16.98
CA PRO A 5 -13.49 -5.43 17.15
C PRO A 5 -13.11 -6.12 18.46
N PHE A 6 -12.06 -6.97 18.42
CA PHE A 6 -11.57 -7.69 19.59
C PHE A 6 -10.28 -7.09 20.16
N ARG A 7 -9.38 -6.60 19.29
CA ARG A 7 -8.13 -5.93 19.68
C ARG A 7 -7.78 -4.85 18.67
N GLY A 8 -7.10 -3.80 19.13
CA GLY A 8 -6.58 -2.75 18.25
C GLY A 8 -5.34 -3.19 17.46
N TRP A 9 -5.02 -2.42 16.43
CA TRP A 9 -3.88 -2.66 15.56
C TRP A 9 -2.76 -1.65 15.82
N PHE A 10 -1.63 -2.14 16.34
CA PHE A 10 -0.49 -1.30 16.70
C PHE A 10 0.80 -1.82 16.07
N VAL A 11 1.66 -0.92 15.61
CA VAL A 11 3.02 -1.23 15.16
C VAL A 11 3.89 -1.55 16.38
N LYS A 12 4.53 -2.73 16.41
CA LYS A 12 5.31 -3.18 17.57
C LYS A 12 6.44 -2.23 17.96
N SER A 13 7.19 -1.73 16.97
CA SER A 13 8.37 -0.88 17.20
C SER A 13 8.03 0.53 17.67
N SER A 14 6.94 1.13 17.18
CA SER A 14 6.58 2.53 17.44
C SER A 14 5.34 2.71 18.33
N GLN A 15 4.64 1.63 18.67
CA GLN A 15 3.33 1.66 19.36
C GLN A 15 2.28 2.52 18.64
N LYS A 16 2.50 2.86 17.37
CA LYS A 16 1.58 3.68 16.59
C LYS A 16 0.31 2.90 16.31
N ASN A 17 -0.83 3.53 16.59
CA ASN A 17 -2.14 3.01 16.21
C ASN A 17 -2.31 3.07 14.70
N MET A 18 -2.72 1.95 14.11
CA MET A 18 -3.00 1.81 12.69
C MET A 18 -4.49 1.66 12.40
N ASP A 19 -5.32 1.57 13.43
CA ASP A 19 -6.77 1.69 13.27
C ASP A 19 -7.11 3.07 12.69
N PHE A 20 -8.02 3.10 11.72
CA PHE A 20 -8.43 4.30 10.99
C PHE A 20 -7.29 5.07 10.28
N THR A 21 -6.10 4.48 10.17
CA THR A 21 -4.95 5.10 9.52
C THR A 21 -4.56 4.28 8.28
N PRO A 22 -4.54 4.88 7.07
CA PRO A 22 -4.12 4.15 5.88
C PRO A 22 -2.63 3.82 5.93
N ALA A 23 -2.24 2.74 5.24
CA ALA A 23 -0.84 2.53 4.90
C ALA A 23 -0.42 3.59 3.88
N THR A 24 0.46 4.51 4.27
CA THR A 24 1.01 5.53 3.37
C THR A 24 2.21 4.95 2.61
N PRO A 25 2.21 4.97 1.27
CA PRO A 25 3.34 4.48 0.50
C PRO A 25 4.49 5.50 0.50
N ASP A 26 5.72 5.02 0.44
CA ASP A 26 6.91 5.88 0.28
C ASP A 26 6.95 6.52 -1.12
N ILE A 27 6.38 5.84 -2.12
CA ILE A 27 6.32 6.29 -3.51
C ILE A 27 4.86 6.33 -3.95
N ILE A 28 4.35 7.53 -4.22
CA ILE A 28 3.00 7.70 -4.78
C ILE A 28 3.06 7.45 -6.28
N VAL A 29 2.31 6.45 -6.74
CA VAL A 29 2.13 6.13 -8.16
C VAL A 29 0.70 6.46 -8.57
N LYS A 30 0.54 7.31 -9.57
CA LYS A 30 -0.78 7.59 -10.13
C LYS A 30 -1.25 6.38 -10.93
N ASN A 31 -2.44 5.87 -10.59
CA ASN A 31 -3.09 4.78 -11.31
C ASN A 31 -4.21 5.38 -12.16
N GLU A 32 -3.94 5.62 -13.45
CA GLU A 32 -4.94 6.24 -14.33
C GLU A 32 -6.13 5.29 -14.54
N PRO A 33 -7.36 5.80 -14.69
CA PRO A 33 -8.54 4.96 -14.88
C PRO A 33 -8.44 4.01 -16.08
N ASP A 34 -7.70 4.40 -17.12
CA ASP A 34 -7.56 3.64 -18.36
C ASP A 34 -6.29 2.77 -18.43
N SER A 35 -5.41 2.81 -17.41
CA SER A 35 -4.16 2.03 -17.40
C SER A 35 -4.42 0.54 -17.64
N LYS A 36 -5.43 -0.03 -16.98
CA LYS A 36 -5.80 -1.44 -17.18
C LYS A 36 -6.30 -1.73 -18.60
N ALA A 37 -7.04 -0.81 -19.21
CA ALA A 37 -7.54 -0.97 -20.58
C ALA A 37 -6.39 -0.89 -21.61
N LYS A 38 -5.35 -0.12 -21.30
CA LYS A 38 -4.11 -0.04 -22.08
C LYS A 38 -3.16 -1.23 -21.86
N GLY A 39 -3.49 -2.15 -20.95
CA GLY A 39 -2.59 -3.26 -20.57
C GLY A 39 -1.40 -2.82 -19.73
N GLU A 40 -1.48 -1.66 -19.09
CA GLU A 40 -0.42 -1.09 -18.27
C GLU A 40 -0.68 -1.34 -16.78
N ASP A 41 0.39 -1.64 -16.04
CA ASP A 41 0.40 -1.60 -14.57
C ASP A 41 1.51 -0.64 -14.09
N PRO A 42 1.18 0.65 -13.89
CA PRO A 42 2.15 1.65 -13.44
C PRO A 42 2.77 1.33 -12.09
N GLN A 43 2.02 0.68 -11.19
CA GLN A 43 2.49 0.34 -9.84
C GLN A 43 3.51 -0.79 -9.89
N LEU A 44 3.22 -1.85 -10.65
CA LEU A 44 4.16 -2.96 -10.85
C LEU A 44 5.43 -2.49 -11.54
N LYS A 45 5.30 -1.70 -12.62
CA LYS A 45 6.45 -1.16 -13.34
C LYS A 45 7.36 -0.36 -12.40
N ARG A 46 6.79 0.58 -11.64
CA ARG A 46 7.55 1.39 -10.68
C ARG A 46 8.22 0.53 -9.60
N ALA A 47 7.54 -0.48 -9.08
CA ALA A 47 8.10 -1.38 -8.07
C ALA A 47 9.32 -2.14 -8.61
N VAL A 48 9.23 -2.67 -9.84
CA VAL A 48 10.35 -3.38 -10.48
C VAL A 48 11.53 -2.44 -10.75
N GLU A 49 11.27 -1.24 -11.26
CA GLU A 49 12.32 -0.24 -11.52
C GLU A 49 13.08 0.16 -10.24
N GLU A 50 12.40 0.31 -9.11
CA GLU A 50 13.08 0.60 -7.84
C GLU A 50 13.86 -0.60 -7.31
N LEU A 51 13.28 -1.80 -7.33
CA LEU A 51 13.96 -3.01 -6.86
C LEU A 51 15.23 -3.31 -7.66
N LEU A 52 15.24 -3.02 -8.96
CA LEU A 52 16.43 -3.20 -9.81
C LEU A 52 17.58 -2.23 -9.48
N LYS A 53 17.35 -1.15 -8.73
CA LYS A 53 18.42 -0.24 -8.30
C LYS A 53 19.21 -0.76 -7.10
N ASP A 54 18.62 -1.66 -6.33
CA ASP A 54 19.22 -2.24 -5.13
C ASP A 54 20.03 -3.52 -5.42
N LEU A 55 20.14 -3.90 -6.69
CA LEU A 55 20.89 -5.05 -7.22
C LEU A 55 22.26 -4.61 -7.76
#